data_AF-A0A7S1FZ32-F1
#
_entry.id   AF-A0A7S1FZ32-F1
#
_cell.length_a   1.000
_cell.length_b   1.000
_cell.length_c   1.000
_cell.angle_alpha   90.00
_cell.angle_beta   90.00
_cell.angle_gamma   90.00
#
_symmetry.space_group_name_H-M   'P 1'
#
loop_
_entity.id
_entity.type
_entity.pdbx_description
1 polymer ?
#
loop_
_entity_poly.entity_id
_entity_poly.type
_entity_poly.pdbx_seq_one_letter_code
_entity_poly.pdbx_strand_id
1 'polypeptide(L)'
;AQLVELVHDYVPGRPVSLAIGDGANDVGMIQKARIGVGIAGGQEGRQAANASDFAIAQFRYLETLLLVHGRWNFQRMSKVVLYTFYKNIVLIVLMALYQRSCLYTGAAIFNQWFMSNFNILLAWPIMLTGIFDRDLSKEYVRRNPQVYRSTGNNEQFSGRAMLRWVAATFAHALLLAGLVLVLTGGTAGGMTAGDGHGARPVGDAEG
;
A
#
# COMPACT_ATOMS: atom_id res chain seq x y z
N ALA A 1 -1.68 19.70 -27.85
CA ALA A 1 -2.22 18.32 -28.00
C ALA A 1 -1.20 17.37 -28.65
N GLN A 2 -0.91 17.48 -29.95
CA GLN A 2 0.01 16.55 -30.67
C GLN A 2 1.44 16.52 -30.10
N LEU A 3 1.95 17.65 -29.62
CA LEU A 3 3.26 17.70 -28.97
C LEU A 3 3.34 16.88 -27.67
N VAL A 4 2.24 16.84 -26.90
CA VAL A 4 2.17 16.05 -25.66
C VAL A 4 2.21 14.55 -25.97
N GLU A 5 1.50 14.16 -27.03
CA GLU A 5 1.48 12.79 -27.55
C GLU A 5 2.87 12.37 -28.05
N LEU A 6 3.53 13.23 -28.81
CA LEU A 6 4.90 13.00 -29.28
C LEU A 6 5.90 12.83 -28.13
N VAL A 7 5.76 13.62 -27.05
CA VAL A 7 6.59 13.44 -25.84
C VAL A 7 6.31 12.09 -25.17
N HIS A 8 5.07 11.64 -25.13
CA HIS A 8 4.72 10.35 -24.53
C HIS A 8 5.23 9.15 -25.33
N ASP A 9 5.18 9.25 -26.65
CA ASP A 9 5.51 8.14 -27.53
C ASP A 9 7.00 8.02 -27.78
N TYR A 10 7.73 9.15 -27.84
CA TYR A 10 9.12 9.17 -28.29
C TYR A 10 10.15 9.47 -27.18
N VAL A 11 9.75 9.95 -26.00
CA VAL A 11 10.72 10.19 -24.91
C VAL A 11 10.91 8.91 -24.07
N PRO A 12 12.15 8.36 -24.03
CA PRO A 12 12.44 7.16 -23.25
C PRO A 12 12.18 7.41 -21.76
N GLY A 13 11.63 6.40 -21.08
CA GLY A 13 11.22 6.51 -19.68
C GLY A 13 9.78 6.97 -19.46
N ARG A 14 9.01 7.25 -20.53
CA ARG A 14 7.58 7.63 -20.49
C ARG A 14 7.31 8.70 -19.41
N PRO A 15 7.86 9.91 -19.58
CA PRO A 15 7.82 10.95 -18.56
C PRO A 15 6.37 11.27 -18.15
N VAL A 16 6.21 11.63 -16.88
CA VAL A 16 4.93 12.14 -16.38
C VAL A 16 4.77 13.56 -16.88
N SER A 17 3.81 13.78 -17.78
CA SER A 17 3.48 15.10 -18.31
C SER A 17 2.41 15.76 -17.45
N LEU A 18 2.50 17.08 -17.34
CA LEU A 18 1.47 17.92 -16.75
C LEU A 18 1.17 19.05 -17.71
N ALA A 19 -0.11 19.24 -18.04
CA ALA A 19 -0.58 20.34 -18.88
C ALA A 19 -1.42 21.31 -18.05
N ILE A 20 -1.27 22.60 -18.34
CA ILE A 20 -1.98 23.68 -17.66
C ILE A 20 -2.70 24.50 -18.72
N GLY A 21 -3.93 24.91 -18.44
CA GLY A 21 -4.66 25.81 -19.33
C GLY A 21 -5.70 26.64 -18.60
N ASP A 22 -6.11 27.73 -19.22
CA ASP A 22 -7.05 28.72 -18.68
C ASP A 22 -8.25 28.95 -19.60
N GLY A 23 -8.33 28.27 -20.74
CA GLY A 23 -9.44 28.40 -21.68
C GLY A 23 -9.77 27.13 -22.47
N ALA A 24 -10.79 27.24 -23.32
CA ALA A 24 -11.29 26.14 -24.16
C ALA A 24 -10.22 25.57 -25.12
N ASN A 25 -9.30 26.43 -25.57
CA ASN A 25 -8.24 26.08 -26.52
C ASN A 25 -7.24 25.08 -25.93
N ASP A 26 -7.07 25.09 -24.61
CA ASP A 26 -6.12 24.22 -23.92
C ASP A 26 -6.73 22.87 -23.55
N VAL A 27 -8.05 22.70 -23.67
CA VAL A 27 -8.76 21.46 -23.30
C VAL A 27 -8.14 20.24 -23.99
N GLY A 28 -7.84 20.34 -25.28
CA GLY A 28 -7.21 19.25 -26.04
C GLY A 28 -5.75 18.98 -25.63
N MET A 29 -5.07 19.93 -24.99
CA MET A 29 -3.74 19.73 -24.39
C MET A 29 -3.86 19.09 -23.01
N ILE A 30 -4.78 19.61 -22.17
CA ILE A 30 -5.06 19.13 -20.80
C ILE A 30 -5.45 17.66 -20.82
N GLN A 31 -6.40 17.27 -21.68
CA GLN A 31 -6.91 15.89 -21.75
C GLN A 31 -5.89 14.88 -22.29
N LYS A 32 -4.86 15.34 -23.02
CA LYS A 32 -3.80 14.47 -23.54
C LYS A 32 -2.62 14.30 -22.59
N ALA A 33 -2.48 15.17 -21.59
CA ALA A 33 -1.45 15.02 -20.57
C ALA A 33 -1.86 13.98 -19.54
N ARG A 34 -0.89 13.46 -18.78
CA ARG A 34 -1.19 12.52 -17.69
C ARG A 34 -1.86 13.19 -16.49
N ILE A 35 -1.60 14.49 -16.32
CA ILE A 35 -2.19 15.31 -15.27
C ILE A 35 -2.59 16.63 -15.92
N GLY A 36 -3.89 16.93 -15.88
CA GLY A 36 -4.46 18.18 -16.34
C GLY A 36 -4.73 19.15 -15.21
N VAL A 37 -4.28 20.41 -15.34
CA VAL A 37 -4.56 21.47 -14.37
C VAL A 37 -5.24 22.68 -15.04
N GLY A 38 -6.45 23.00 -14.62
CA GLY A 38 -7.19 24.16 -15.13
C GLY A 38 -7.04 25.39 -14.22
N ILE A 39 -6.89 26.58 -14.80
CA ILE A 39 -6.89 27.85 -14.08
C ILE A 39 -8.28 28.48 -14.16
N ALA A 40 -8.98 28.57 -13.04
CA ALA A 40 -10.38 28.99 -12.98
C ALA A 40 -10.59 30.52 -12.84
N GLY A 41 -9.53 31.33 -12.92
CA GLY A 41 -9.51 32.74 -12.52
C GLY A 41 -10.38 33.73 -13.31
N GLY A 42 -11.13 33.29 -14.33
CA GLY A 42 -12.00 34.12 -15.18
C GLY A 42 -13.18 33.36 -15.77
N GLN A 43 -14.03 34.03 -16.57
CA GLN A 43 -15.18 33.39 -17.22
C GLN A 43 -14.77 32.31 -18.24
N GLU A 44 -13.64 32.50 -18.91
CA GLU A 44 -13.07 31.54 -19.88
C GLU A 44 -12.49 30.29 -19.18
N GLY A 45 -11.96 30.47 -17.96
CA GLY A 45 -11.35 29.43 -17.12
C GLY A 45 -12.26 28.29 -16.70
N ARG A 46 -13.58 28.46 -16.78
CA ARG A 46 -14.55 27.41 -16.42
C ARG A 46 -14.45 26.19 -17.33
N GLN A 47 -14.13 26.39 -18.62
CA GLN A 47 -14.03 25.28 -19.56
C GLN A 47 -12.77 24.45 -19.32
N ALA A 48 -11.62 25.11 -19.16
CA ALA A 48 -10.37 24.44 -18.81
C ALA A 48 -10.45 23.73 -17.45
N ALA A 49 -11.02 24.38 -16.44
CA ALA A 49 -11.22 23.79 -15.11
C ALA A 49 -12.09 22.53 -15.14
N ASN A 50 -13.21 22.55 -15.89
CA ASN A 50 -14.11 21.40 -16.01
C ASN A 50 -13.51 20.23 -16.79
N ALA A 51 -12.57 20.50 -17.70
CA ALA A 51 -11.87 19.49 -18.48
C ALA A 51 -10.56 18.98 -17.84
N SER A 52 -10.19 19.51 -16.66
CA SER A 52 -8.94 19.20 -15.96
C SER A 52 -9.14 18.30 -14.74
N ASP A 53 -8.10 17.57 -14.33
CA ASP A 53 -8.13 16.76 -13.10
C ASP A 53 -8.13 17.63 -11.84
N PHE A 54 -7.42 18.77 -11.88
CA PHE A 54 -7.32 19.73 -10.79
C PHE A 54 -7.61 21.15 -11.27
N ALA A 55 -8.50 21.86 -10.59
CA ALA A 55 -8.75 23.28 -10.82
C ALA A 55 -8.08 24.14 -9.74
N ILE A 56 -7.26 25.11 -10.15
CA ILE A 56 -6.65 26.12 -9.28
C ILE A 56 -7.12 27.52 -9.66
N ALA A 57 -7.26 28.41 -8.69
CA ALA A 57 -7.72 29.77 -8.97
C ALA A 57 -6.68 30.63 -9.71
N GLN A 58 -5.38 30.41 -9.41
CA GLN A 58 -4.27 31.21 -9.92
C GLN A 58 -3.03 30.32 -10.07
N PHE A 59 -2.16 30.65 -11.02
CA PHE A 59 -0.95 29.88 -11.32
C PHE A 59 -0.03 29.68 -10.10
N ARG A 60 0.06 30.66 -9.19
CA ARG A 60 0.89 30.56 -7.97
C ARG A 60 0.54 29.35 -7.07
N TYR A 61 -0.69 28.84 -7.12
CA TYR A 61 -1.09 27.68 -6.32
C TYR A 61 -0.55 26.35 -6.86
N LEU A 62 -0.08 26.33 -8.11
CA LEU A 62 0.54 25.16 -8.72
C LEU A 62 1.77 24.70 -7.93
N GLU A 63 2.59 25.63 -7.43
CA GLU A 63 3.76 25.32 -6.61
C GLU A 63 3.36 24.47 -5.39
N THR A 64 2.31 24.88 -4.69
CA THR A 64 1.83 24.17 -3.49
C THR A 64 1.12 22.87 -3.85
N LEU A 65 0.39 22.82 -4.98
CA LEU A 65 -0.23 21.59 -5.46
C LEU A 65 0.83 20.52 -5.75
N LEU A 66 1.87 20.87 -6.51
CA LEU A 66 2.88 19.90 -6.92
C LEU A 66 3.87 19.55 -5.80
N LEU A 67 4.53 20.56 -5.22
CA LEU A 67 5.62 20.30 -4.29
C LEU A 67 5.12 19.70 -2.98
N VAL A 68 4.03 20.24 -2.42
CA VAL A 68 3.50 19.80 -1.13
C VAL A 68 2.56 18.61 -1.31
N HIS A 69 1.45 18.80 -2.02
CA HIS A 69 0.41 17.77 -2.10
C HIS A 69 0.85 16.60 -2.98
N GLY A 70 1.53 16.86 -4.10
CA GLY A 70 2.07 15.81 -4.97
C GLY A 70 3.07 14.91 -4.23
N ARG A 71 4.02 15.50 -3.49
CA ARG A 71 4.97 14.71 -2.67
C ARG A 71 4.26 13.91 -1.59
N TRP A 72 3.40 14.55 -0.80
CA TRP A 72 2.68 13.84 0.27
C TRP A 72 1.85 12.68 -0.26
N ASN A 73 1.11 12.90 -1.35
CA ASN A 73 0.32 11.86 -1.98
C ASN A 73 1.20 10.69 -2.44
N PHE A 74 2.32 10.97 -3.10
CA PHE A 74 3.26 9.93 -3.53
C PHE A 74 3.82 9.12 -2.36
N GLN A 75 4.24 9.78 -1.27
CA GLN A 75 4.76 9.14 -0.06
C GLN A 75 3.70 8.25 0.60
N ARG A 76 2.48 8.76 0.76
CA ARG A 76 1.35 8.05 1.37
C ARG A 76 0.96 6.82 0.58
N MET A 77 0.77 6.98 -0.74
CA MET A 77 0.41 5.87 -1.62
C MET A 77 1.50 4.79 -1.64
N SER A 78 2.77 5.19 -1.66
CA SER A 78 3.90 4.24 -1.57
C SER A 78 3.82 3.41 -0.29
N LYS A 79 3.61 4.04 0.88
CA LYS A 79 3.45 3.34 2.16
C LYS A 79 2.24 2.42 2.18
N VAL A 80 1.09 2.88 1.69
CA VAL A 80 -0.14 2.06 1.64
C VAL A 80 0.07 0.79 0.84
N VAL A 81 0.72 0.89 -0.33
CA VAL A 81 1.02 -0.27 -1.18
C VAL A 81 2.01 -1.21 -0.49
N LEU A 82 3.11 -0.68 0.06
CA LEU A 82 4.12 -1.48 0.76
C LEU A 82 3.53 -2.22 1.97
N TYR A 83 2.72 -1.56 2.79
CA TYR A 83 2.06 -2.21 3.93
C TYR A 83 1.00 -3.23 3.51
N THR A 84 0.34 -3.03 2.38
CA THR A 84 -0.59 -4.02 1.83
C THR A 84 0.13 -5.29 1.39
N PHE A 85 1.29 -5.18 0.74
CA PHE A 85 2.13 -6.34 0.46
C PHE A 85 2.65 -6.98 1.74
N TYR A 86 3.12 -6.17 2.70
CA TYR A 86 3.63 -6.64 3.98
C TYR A 86 2.63 -7.55 4.70
N LYS A 87 1.39 -7.07 4.93
CA LYS A 87 0.38 -7.85 5.67
C LYS A 87 0.05 -9.19 4.99
N ASN A 88 -0.01 -9.20 3.66
CA ASN A 88 -0.38 -10.39 2.90
C ASN A 88 0.76 -11.41 2.86
N ILE A 89 2.01 -10.96 2.68
CA ILE A 89 3.18 -11.85 2.70
C ILE A 89 3.32 -12.48 4.08
N VAL A 90 3.21 -11.70 5.16
CA VAL A 90 3.28 -12.24 6.53
C VAL A 90 2.21 -13.30 6.75
N LEU A 91 0.94 -13.04 6.37
CA LEU A 91 -0.14 -14.01 6.50
C LEU A 91 0.18 -15.33 5.75
N ILE A 92 0.58 -15.23 4.49
CA ILE A 92 0.88 -16.41 3.66
C ILE A 92 2.05 -17.21 4.22
N VAL A 93 3.13 -16.54 4.66
CA VAL A 93 4.30 -17.20 5.24
C VAL A 93 3.93 -17.93 6.54
N LEU A 94 3.17 -17.30 7.43
CA LEU A 94 2.71 -17.93 8.66
C LEU A 94 1.85 -19.17 8.38
N MET A 95 0.91 -19.07 7.44
CA MET A 95 0.10 -20.22 7.02
C MET A 95 0.95 -21.34 6.43
N ALA A 96 1.93 -21.01 5.58
CA ALA A 96 2.82 -21.99 4.95
C ALA A 96 3.69 -22.73 5.98
N LEU A 97 4.24 -22.01 6.96
CA LEU A 97 5.01 -22.61 8.05
C LEU A 97 4.15 -23.49 8.95
N TYR A 98 2.91 -23.07 9.22
CA TYR A 98 1.97 -23.90 9.97
C TYR A 98 1.63 -25.20 9.24
N GLN A 99 1.37 -25.15 7.92
CA GLN A 99 1.16 -26.36 7.13
C GLN A 99 2.36 -27.32 7.20
N ARG A 100 3.59 -26.78 7.25
CA ARG A 100 4.79 -27.60 7.41
C ARG A 100 4.78 -28.37 8.73
N SER A 101 4.34 -27.76 9.82
CA SER A 101 4.20 -28.41 11.14
C SER A 101 3.07 -29.44 11.18
N CYS A 102 2.00 -29.23 10.41
CA CYS A 102 0.87 -30.16 10.32
C CYS A 102 0.99 -31.21 9.20
N LEU A 103 2.19 -31.40 8.63
CA LEU A 103 2.45 -32.34 7.51
C LEU A 103 1.50 -32.15 6.31
N TYR A 104 1.13 -30.90 6.02
CA TYR A 104 0.26 -30.52 4.90
C TYR A 104 -1.16 -31.12 4.94
N THR A 105 -1.70 -31.37 6.13
CA THR A 105 -3.08 -31.88 6.31
C THR A 105 -4.18 -30.87 5.91
N GLY A 106 -3.84 -29.61 5.64
CA GLY A 106 -4.80 -28.56 5.28
C GLY A 106 -5.50 -27.92 6.49
N ALA A 107 -5.05 -28.21 7.71
CA ALA A 107 -5.60 -27.62 8.93
C ALA A 107 -5.43 -26.09 8.92
N ALA A 108 -6.46 -25.33 9.27
CA ALA A 108 -6.38 -23.87 9.33
C ALA A 108 -5.82 -23.40 10.68
N ILE A 109 -4.81 -22.52 10.67
CA ILE A 109 -4.29 -21.86 11.88
C ILE A 109 -5.22 -20.75 12.38
N PHE A 110 -5.89 -20.05 11.46
CA PHE A 110 -6.85 -18.99 11.76
C PHE A 110 -8.27 -19.47 11.52
N ASN A 111 -9.22 -18.97 12.32
CA ASN A 111 -10.63 -19.28 12.11
C ASN A 111 -11.18 -18.58 10.84
N GLN A 112 -12.28 -19.12 10.30
CA GLN A 112 -12.94 -18.62 9.09
C GLN A 112 -13.32 -17.13 9.22
N TRP A 113 -13.80 -16.72 10.39
CA TRP A 113 -14.23 -15.35 10.63
C TRP A 113 -13.07 -14.35 10.49
N PHE A 114 -11.90 -14.66 11.07
CA PHE A 114 -10.71 -13.81 10.96
C PHE A 114 -10.24 -13.74 9.51
N MET A 115 -10.18 -14.89 8.81
CA MET A 115 -9.75 -14.93 7.41
C MET A 115 -10.66 -14.10 6.50
N SER A 116 -11.98 -14.17 6.69
CA SER A 116 -12.94 -13.36 5.93
C SER A 116 -12.82 -11.86 6.21
N ASN A 117 -12.46 -11.47 7.44
CA ASN A 117 -12.38 -10.06 7.85
C ASN A 117 -10.95 -9.48 7.81
N PHE A 118 -9.93 -10.30 7.57
CA PHE A 118 -8.51 -9.92 7.64
C PHE A 118 -8.20 -8.65 6.85
N ASN A 119 -8.71 -8.59 5.60
CA ASN A 119 -8.46 -7.46 4.72
C ASN A 119 -9.08 -6.18 5.23
N ILE A 120 -10.31 -6.23 5.76
CA ILE A 120 -11.04 -5.06 6.27
C ILE A 120 -10.38 -4.56 7.56
N LEU A 121 -10.13 -5.47 8.50
CA LEU A 121 -9.54 -5.15 9.80
C LEU A 121 -8.17 -4.51 9.65
N LEU A 122 -7.31 -5.09 8.80
CA LEU A 122 -5.96 -4.56 8.58
C LEU A 122 -5.88 -3.48 7.50
N ALA A 123 -6.93 -3.24 6.71
CA ALA A 123 -6.97 -2.07 5.84
C ALA A 123 -7.13 -0.78 6.63
N TRP A 124 -7.85 -0.79 7.77
CA TRP A 124 -8.12 0.43 8.53
C TRP A 124 -6.84 1.14 9.01
N PRO A 125 -5.89 0.46 9.68
CA PRO A 125 -4.64 1.09 10.09
C PRO A 125 -3.80 1.56 8.90
N ILE A 126 -3.76 0.78 7.82
CA ILE A 126 -3.03 1.14 6.59
C ILE A 126 -3.63 2.43 5.99
N MET A 127 -4.96 2.52 5.92
CA MET A 127 -5.65 3.71 5.41
C MET A 127 -5.42 4.93 6.31
N LEU A 128 -5.47 4.77 7.63
CA LEU A 128 -5.16 5.84 8.57
C LEU A 128 -3.72 6.35 8.38
N THR A 129 -2.75 5.44 8.23
CA THR A 129 -1.38 5.85 7.91
C THR A 129 -1.30 6.55 6.55
N GLY A 130 -2.04 6.09 5.54
CA GLY A 130 -2.10 6.74 4.23
C GLY A 130 -2.72 8.14 4.24
N ILE A 131 -3.63 8.45 5.17
CA ILE A 131 -4.32 9.74 5.22
C ILE A 131 -3.56 10.75 6.08
N PHE A 132 -3.12 10.33 7.26
CA PHE A 132 -2.60 11.24 8.29
C PHE A 132 -1.08 11.42 8.24
N ASP A 133 -0.35 10.50 7.62
CA ASP A 133 1.10 10.58 7.58
C ASP A 133 1.57 11.83 6.79
N ARG A 134 2.50 12.57 7.41
CA ARG A 134 3.16 13.74 6.84
C ARG A 134 4.65 13.57 7.09
N ASP A 135 5.40 13.32 6.03
CA ASP A 135 6.84 13.12 6.12
C ASP A 135 7.58 14.43 6.47
N LEU A 136 7.19 15.53 5.83
CA LEU A 136 7.81 16.84 5.96
C LEU A 136 6.75 17.94 6.06
N SER A 137 7.06 19.02 6.80
CA SER A 137 6.16 20.18 6.91
C SER A 137 6.04 20.95 5.59
N LYS A 138 4.92 21.65 5.42
CA LYS A 138 4.64 22.43 4.19
C LYS A 138 5.71 23.49 3.96
N GLU A 139 6.10 24.18 5.03
CA GLU A 139 7.09 25.26 5.01
C GLU A 139 8.47 24.74 4.61
N TYR A 140 8.85 23.56 5.10
CA TYR A 140 10.13 22.95 4.75
C TYR A 140 10.20 22.58 3.27
N VAL A 141 9.14 21.95 2.75
CA VAL A 141 9.06 21.53 1.35
C VAL A 141 9.11 22.73 0.40
N ARG A 142 8.42 23.83 0.74
CA ARG A 142 8.46 25.06 -0.07
C ARG A 142 9.82 25.76 -0.06
N ARG A 143 10.51 25.78 1.09
CA ARG A 143 11.88 26.33 1.18
C ARG A 143 12.91 25.46 0.46
N ASN A 144 12.65 24.15 0.31
CA ASN A 144 13.59 23.16 -0.22
C ASN A 144 12.97 22.36 -1.38
N PRO A 145 12.74 22.98 -2.55
CA PRO A 145 12.10 22.30 -3.69
C PRO A 145 12.91 21.10 -4.23
N GLN A 146 14.22 21.04 -3.97
CA GLN A 146 15.08 19.91 -4.33
C GLN A 146 14.59 18.57 -3.77
N VAL A 147 13.86 18.60 -2.66
CA VAL A 147 13.28 17.41 -2.03
C VAL A 147 12.24 16.73 -2.93
N TYR A 148 11.65 17.45 -3.90
CA TYR A 148 10.72 16.86 -4.85
C TYR A 148 11.38 15.88 -5.85
N ARG A 149 12.71 15.98 -6.05
CA ARG A 149 13.44 15.09 -6.97
C ARG A 149 13.33 13.61 -6.58
N SER A 150 13.29 13.30 -5.29
CA SER A 150 13.15 11.90 -4.83
C SER A 150 11.81 11.27 -5.29
N THR A 151 10.76 12.09 -5.44
CA THR A 151 9.47 11.66 -5.97
C THR A 151 9.57 11.37 -7.47
N GLY A 152 10.22 12.25 -8.24
CA GLY A 152 10.42 12.05 -9.68
C GLY A 152 11.30 10.84 -10.02
N ASN A 153 12.31 10.55 -9.20
CA ASN A 153 13.19 9.39 -9.36
C ASN A 153 12.56 8.06 -8.91
N ASN A 154 11.32 8.09 -8.42
CA ASN A 154 10.60 6.91 -7.93
C ASN A 154 11.38 6.13 -6.85
N GLU A 155 12.13 6.83 -5.98
CA GLU A 155 13.09 6.19 -5.06
C GLU A 155 12.42 5.21 -4.08
N GLN A 156 11.16 5.45 -3.73
CA GLN A 156 10.39 4.56 -2.85
C GLN A 156 9.83 3.32 -3.54
N PHE A 157 9.53 3.42 -4.85
CA PHE A 157 8.92 2.34 -5.63
C PHE A 157 9.88 1.75 -6.66
N SER A 158 11.17 2.05 -6.55
CA SER A 158 12.21 1.40 -7.35
C SER A 158 12.15 -0.12 -7.10
N GLY A 159 12.30 -0.93 -8.14
CA GLY A 159 12.27 -2.40 -8.01
C GLY A 159 13.25 -2.93 -6.97
N ARG A 160 14.41 -2.27 -6.79
CA ARG A 160 15.39 -2.60 -5.74
C ARG A 160 14.87 -2.27 -4.34
N ALA A 161 14.16 -1.15 -4.18
CA ALA A 161 13.55 -0.78 -2.91
C ALA A 161 12.41 -1.76 -2.55
N MET A 162 11.58 -2.12 -3.53
CA MET A 162 10.53 -3.11 -3.36
C MET A 162 11.09 -4.48 -2.99
N LEU A 163 12.16 -4.94 -3.66
CA LEU A 163 12.81 -6.20 -3.33
C LEU A 163 13.39 -6.21 -1.91
N ARG A 164 14.03 -5.12 -1.49
CA ARG A 164 14.52 -4.99 -0.10
C ARG A 164 13.38 -5.06 0.92
N TRP A 165 12.27 -4.38 0.64
CA TRP A 165 11.07 -4.42 1.49
C TRP A 165 10.48 -5.83 1.59
N VAL A 166 10.38 -6.53 0.45
CA VAL A 166 9.89 -7.92 0.41
C VAL A 166 10.82 -8.83 1.20
N ALA A 167 12.13 -8.76 0.99
CA ALA A 167 13.11 -9.56 1.73
C ALA A 167 13.05 -9.30 3.25
N ALA A 168 12.97 -8.04 3.66
CA ALA A 168 12.80 -7.66 5.07
C ALA A 168 11.47 -8.19 5.64
N THR A 169 10.39 -8.17 4.85
CA THR A 169 9.09 -8.72 5.23
C THR A 169 9.17 -10.22 5.48
N PHE A 170 9.83 -10.97 4.59
CA PHE A 170 10.05 -12.40 4.79
C PHE A 170 10.84 -12.68 6.06
N ALA A 171 11.92 -11.93 6.30
CA ALA A 171 12.70 -12.06 7.54
C ALA A 171 11.84 -11.77 8.79
N HIS A 172 11.06 -10.68 8.77
CA HIS A 172 10.10 -10.37 9.84
C HIS A 172 9.07 -11.49 10.04
N ALA A 173 8.51 -12.06 8.97
CA ALA A 173 7.54 -13.15 9.07
C ALA A 173 8.15 -14.41 9.69
N LEU A 174 9.40 -14.75 9.33
CA LEU A 174 10.14 -15.87 9.93
C LEU A 174 10.44 -15.63 11.41
N LEU A 175 10.84 -14.41 11.78
CA LEU A 175 11.06 -14.03 13.18
C LEU A 175 9.76 -14.11 14.01
N LEU A 176 8.64 -13.64 13.47
CA LEU A 176 7.33 -13.76 14.10
C LEU A 176 6.95 -15.23 14.30
N ALA A 177 7.13 -16.06 13.26
CA ALA A 177 6.85 -17.49 13.36
C ALA A 177 7.74 -18.19 14.41
N GLY A 178 9.04 -17.88 14.42
CA GLY A 178 9.99 -18.42 15.38
C GLY A 178 9.67 -17.98 16.81
N LEU A 179 9.30 -16.71 17.01
CA LEU A 179 8.87 -16.20 18.32
C LEU A 179 7.62 -16.94 18.81
N VAL A 180 6.61 -17.11 17.94
CA VAL A 180 5.41 -17.88 18.29
C VAL A 180 5.77 -19.29 18.71
N LEU A 181 6.63 -19.97 17.95
CA LEU A 181 7.08 -21.34 18.27
C LEU A 181 7.80 -21.42 19.63
N VAL A 182 8.66 -20.44 19.94
CA VAL A 182 9.35 -20.37 21.23
C VAL A 182 8.37 -20.11 22.37
N LEU A 183 7.43 -19.18 22.18
CA LEU A 183 6.43 -18.82 23.20
C LEU A 183 5.45 -19.94 23.49
N THR A 184 5.06 -20.71 22.47
CA THR A 184 4.21 -21.91 22.66
C THR A 184 4.98 -23.08 23.26
N GLY A 185 6.28 -22.91 23.55
CA GLY A 185 7.22 -23.99 23.85
C GLY A 185 7.47 -24.81 22.58
N GLY A 186 8.70 -25.29 22.39
CA GLY A 186 9.03 -26.22 21.31
C GLY A 186 8.35 -27.59 21.47
N THR A 187 7.02 -27.64 21.56
CA THR A 187 6.25 -28.86 21.81
C THR A 187 5.98 -29.57 20.51
N ALA A 188 7.04 -30.19 19.99
CA ALA A 188 6.94 -31.51 19.37
C ALA A 188 6.98 -32.63 20.44
N GLY A 189 6.80 -32.33 21.73
CA GLY A 189 6.90 -33.29 22.84
C GLY A 189 5.73 -33.29 23.84
N GLY A 190 4.58 -32.70 23.52
CA GLY A 190 3.49 -32.50 24.49
C GLY A 190 2.09 -32.96 24.05
N MET A 191 1.95 -33.67 22.92
CA MET A 191 0.66 -34.26 22.52
C MET A 191 0.51 -35.74 22.94
N THR A 192 1.32 -36.20 23.90
CA THR A 192 1.21 -37.54 24.49
C THR A 192 1.37 -37.48 26.01
N ALA A 193 0.33 -37.09 26.75
CA ALA A 193 0.01 -37.53 28.12
C ALA A 193 -1.14 -36.69 28.73
N GLY A 194 -2.20 -37.37 29.17
CA GLY A 194 -3.38 -36.82 29.85
C GLY A 194 -4.64 -37.01 28.99
N ASP A 195 -5.54 -37.96 29.22
CA ASP A 195 -5.86 -38.65 30.46
C ASP A 195 -6.44 -40.05 30.15
N GLY A 196 -5.85 -41.07 30.77
CA GLY A 196 -6.52 -42.33 31.00
C GLY A 196 -7.37 -42.21 32.27
N HIS A 197 -8.65 -41.85 32.14
CA HIS A 197 -9.62 -42.15 33.18
C HIS A 197 -11.04 -42.27 32.60
N GLY A 198 -11.52 -43.51 32.57
CA GLY A 198 -12.86 -43.84 32.08
C GLY A 198 -13.11 -45.31 31.77
N ALA A 199 -12.34 -46.25 32.32
CA ALA A 199 -12.75 -47.65 32.35
C ALA A 199 -13.91 -47.77 33.33
N ARG A 200 -15.14 -47.84 32.82
CA ARG A 200 -16.30 -48.30 33.60
C ARG A 200 -16.27 -49.83 33.62
N PRO A 201 -16.38 -50.48 34.79
CA PRO A 201 -16.33 -51.92 34.89
C PRO A 201 -17.61 -52.54 34.32
N VAL A 202 -17.41 -53.68 33.66
CA VAL A 202 -18.43 -54.67 33.32
C VAL A 202 -19.10 -55.10 34.63
N GLY A 203 -20.42 -54.92 34.70
CA GLY A 203 -21.27 -55.50 35.73
C GLY A 203 -22.29 -56.40 35.06
N ASP A 204 -22.01 -57.69 35.05
CA ASP A 204 -23.02 -58.73 34.88
C ASP A 204 -23.96 -58.71 36.09
N ALA A 205 -25.28 -58.75 35.86
CA ALA A 205 -26.25 -59.42 36.73
C ALA A 205 -27.62 -59.51 36.03
N GLU A 206 -28.15 -60.72 36.03
CA GLU A 206 -29.42 -61.18 35.49
C GLU A 206 -30.66 -60.54 36.15
N GLY A 207 -31.79 -60.62 35.42
CA GLY A 207 -33.14 -60.29 35.86
C GLY A 207 -34.13 -60.31 34.72
#